data_AF-B8CQC7-F1
#
_entry.id   AF-B8CQC7-F1
#
_cell.length_a   1.000
_cell.length_b   1.000
_cell.length_c   1.000
_cell.angle_alpha   90.00
_cell.angle_beta   90.00
_cell.angle_gamma   90.00
#
_symmetry.space_group_name_H-M   'P 1'
#
loop_
_entity.id
_entity.type
_entity.pdbx_description
1 polymer ?
#
loop_
_entity_poly.entity_id
_entity_poly.type
_entity_poly.pdbx_seq_one_letter_code
_entity_poly.pdbx_strand_id
1 'polypeptide(L)'
;MSHLRIKLAVVIALTILILGFIFYPQDKFTPMKKGAVIVLPVKSALTTHAALWQQYAQQESIIALLHQSNTYPILQVEDVINLLAQNASYIEDTRPLKLSQLLTQSGAALVAETTLSKDNGSYHLNYHLYGPNLQQTGQVSAETIKLLYLDFAELINQKTAAAVSAKNITSTYFFDNQRLILALQLLQYSELDGAEIQLDKLLVAEENNLIAQRQKAEILLKKGEYSKVDKRVNSGLIQANAINNRRESARLGLTLSKSYIEQGELTRALSMLSLSRTHAANSQDWLYLAYIAAWAGYVNQRLGRYDTASQQYQLSVDYHQMVGDQAGQVIALNNLARLALIEYNYSAAYKYVKQSVDIVTQKQLIKLKDETMLLLSKVENKLQ
;
A
#
# COMPACT_ATOMS: atom_id res chain seq x y z
N MET A 1 29.60 -45.34 -43.53
CA MET A 1 29.58 -45.21 -42.04
C MET A 1 29.23 -43.80 -41.53
N SER A 2 29.27 -42.74 -42.34
CA SER A 2 28.97 -41.35 -41.92
C SER A 2 27.47 -41.09 -41.68
N HIS A 3 26.58 -41.57 -42.56
CA HIS A 3 25.14 -41.29 -42.45
C HIS A 3 24.46 -41.91 -41.22
N LEU A 4 24.92 -43.07 -40.76
CA LEU A 4 24.34 -43.74 -39.57
C LEU A 4 24.69 -42.98 -38.28
N ARG A 5 25.90 -42.42 -38.19
CA ARG A 5 26.34 -41.61 -37.05
C ARG A 5 25.58 -40.29 -36.96
N ILE A 6 25.29 -39.66 -38.11
CA ILE A 6 24.51 -38.41 -38.16
C ILE A 6 23.06 -38.68 -37.72
N LYS A 7 22.42 -39.75 -38.20
CA LYS A 7 21.07 -40.11 -37.76
C LYS A 7 21.00 -40.42 -36.25
N LEU A 8 22.00 -41.12 -35.71
CA LEU A 8 22.07 -41.43 -34.29
C LEU A 8 22.27 -40.17 -33.43
N ALA A 9 23.10 -39.23 -33.88
CA ALA A 9 23.31 -37.95 -33.18
C ALA A 9 22.04 -37.08 -33.16
N VAL A 10 21.29 -37.05 -34.28
CA VAL A 10 20.01 -36.32 -34.36
C VAL A 10 18.96 -36.93 -33.44
N VAL A 11 18.86 -38.26 -33.38
CA VAL A 11 17.93 -38.94 -32.47
C VAL A 11 18.29 -38.65 -31.02
N ILE A 12 19.57 -38.75 -30.65
CA ILE A 12 20.02 -38.44 -29.27
C ILE A 12 19.72 -36.99 -28.91
N ALA A 13 19.99 -36.04 -29.81
CA ALA A 13 19.70 -34.62 -29.59
C ALA A 13 18.19 -34.38 -29.39
N LEU A 14 17.33 -34.96 -30.24
CA LEU A 14 15.88 -34.88 -30.09
C LEU A 14 15.40 -35.52 -28.78
N THR A 15 15.98 -36.64 -28.38
CA THR A 15 15.61 -37.33 -27.14
C THR A 15 16.01 -36.52 -25.92
N ILE A 16 17.19 -35.87 -25.92
CA ILE A 16 17.64 -34.95 -24.88
C ILE A 16 16.76 -33.70 -24.83
N LEU A 17 16.30 -33.20 -25.98
CA LEU A 17 15.42 -32.02 -26.04
C LEU A 17 14.01 -32.36 -25.51
N ILE A 18 13.50 -33.54 -25.84
CA ILE A 18 12.21 -34.06 -25.33
C ILE A 18 12.30 -34.36 -23.83
N LEU A 19 13.36 -35.05 -23.39
CA LEU A 19 13.61 -35.30 -21.95
C LEU A 19 13.83 -33.99 -21.20
N GLY A 20 14.56 -33.03 -21.80
CA GLY A 20 14.76 -31.70 -21.27
C GLY A 20 13.46 -30.91 -21.14
N PHE A 21 12.47 -31.14 -22.00
CA PHE A 21 11.15 -30.51 -21.94
C PHE A 21 10.19 -31.21 -20.95
N ILE A 22 10.27 -32.54 -20.84
CA ILE A 22 9.46 -33.36 -19.91
C ILE A 22 9.96 -33.22 -18.46
N PHE A 23 11.29 -33.14 -18.27
CA PHE A 23 11.94 -32.96 -16.98
C PHE A 23 12.31 -31.50 -16.68
N TYR A 24 12.03 -30.55 -17.59
CA TYR A 24 12.02 -29.14 -17.18
C TYR A 24 10.95 -29.02 -16.10
N PRO A 25 11.27 -28.47 -14.91
CA PRO A 25 10.24 -28.14 -13.96
C PRO A 25 9.31 -27.14 -14.65
N GLN A 26 8.18 -27.64 -15.14
CA GLN A 26 7.01 -26.83 -15.41
C GLN A 26 6.67 -26.26 -14.04
N ASP A 27 7.13 -25.04 -13.76
CA ASP A 27 6.72 -24.26 -12.60
C ASP A 27 5.20 -24.26 -12.63
N LYS A 28 4.59 -25.17 -11.86
CA LYS A 28 3.15 -25.32 -11.81
C LYS A 28 2.64 -23.98 -11.30
N PHE A 29 2.03 -23.19 -12.19
CA PHE A 29 1.45 -21.91 -11.86
C PHE A 29 0.47 -22.13 -10.71
N THR A 30 0.89 -21.78 -9.51
CA THR A 30 0.08 -21.90 -8.31
C THR A 30 -0.57 -20.54 -8.10
N PRO A 31 -1.89 -20.40 -8.31
CA PRO A 31 -2.53 -19.09 -8.23
C PRO A 31 -2.34 -18.50 -6.82
N MET A 32 -1.84 -17.27 -6.77
CA MET A 32 -1.62 -16.57 -5.50
C MET A 32 -2.96 -16.25 -4.83
N LYS A 33 -3.02 -16.36 -3.50
CA LYS A 33 -4.16 -15.85 -2.73
C LYS A 33 -4.35 -14.35 -3.00
N LYS A 34 -5.59 -13.88 -2.99
CA LYS A 34 -5.90 -12.45 -3.12
C LYS A 34 -5.27 -11.66 -1.96
N GLY A 35 -4.88 -10.42 -2.24
CA GLY A 35 -4.25 -9.52 -1.28
C GLY A 35 -3.26 -8.58 -1.98
N ALA A 36 -2.70 -7.64 -1.23
CA ALA A 36 -1.77 -6.67 -1.81
C ALA A 36 -0.43 -7.28 -2.22
N VAL A 37 0.22 -6.59 -3.17
CA VAL A 37 1.62 -6.72 -3.52
C VAL A 37 2.40 -5.66 -2.77
N ILE A 38 3.42 -6.10 -2.04
CA ILE A 38 4.29 -5.25 -1.23
C ILE A 38 5.70 -5.41 -1.77
N VAL A 39 6.26 -4.32 -2.29
CA VAL A 39 7.70 -4.24 -2.56
C VAL A 39 8.34 -3.59 -1.35
N LEU A 40 9.27 -4.28 -0.68
CA LEU A 40 10.01 -3.72 0.45
C LEU A 40 11.09 -2.74 -0.02
N PRO A 41 11.62 -1.88 0.88
CA PRO A 41 12.75 -1.00 0.56
C PRO A 41 13.93 -1.80 -0.01
N VAL A 42 14.51 -1.31 -1.11
CA VAL A 42 15.57 -2.04 -1.81
C VAL A 42 16.86 -1.95 -1.03
N LYS A 43 17.32 -3.08 -0.49
CA LYS A 43 18.62 -3.16 0.19
C LYS A 43 19.72 -2.98 -0.85
N SER A 44 20.83 -2.34 -0.50
CA SER A 44 21.95 -2.13 -1.40
C SER A 44 23.25 -2.63 -0.79
N ALA A 45 23.94 -3.50 -1.52
CA ALA A 45 25.31 -3.94 -1.25
C ALA A 45 26.34 -3.13 -2.06
N LEU A 46 25.93 -2.06 -2.76
CA LEU A 46 26.82 -1.21 -3.56
C LEU A 46 27.71 -0.31 -2.69
N THR A 47 27.22 0.07 -1.51
CA THR A 47 27.93 0.91 -0.56
C THR A 47 27.78 0.32 0.83
N THR A 48 28.81 0.47 1.68
CA THR A 48 28.82 -0.07 3.04
C THR A 48 27.73 0.52 3.94
N HIS A 49 27.21 1.70 3.61
CA HIS A 49 26.08 2.35 4.29
C HIS A 49 25.21 3.09 3.26
N ALA A 50 24.40 2.36 2.49
CA ALA A 50 23.41 2.98 1.62
C ALA A 50 22.44 3.83 2.45
N ALA A 51 22.31 5.11 2.11
CA ALA A 51 21.44 6.02 2.83
C ALA A 51 19.99 5.51 2.70
N LEU A 52 19.26 5.50 3.80
CA LEU A 52 17.95 4.90 3.89
C LEU A 52 16.96 5.42 2.84
N TRP A 53 17.01 6.73 2.55
CA TRP A 53 16.17 7.35 1.53
C TRP A 53 16.40 6.75 0.14
N GLN A 54 17.61 6.28 -0.18
CA GLN A 54 17.91 5.64 -1.45
C GLN A 54 17.15 4.31 -1.59
N GLN A 55 16.95 3.58 -0.49
CA GLN A 55 16.20 2.31 -0.51
C GLN A 55 14.73 2.55 -0.89
N TYR A 56 14.14 3.62 -0.35
CA TYR A 56 12.76 4.03 -0.65
C TYR A 56 12.62 4.65 -2.04
N ALA A 57 13.60 5.43 -2.52
CA ALA A 57 13.62 5.93 -3.89
C ALA A 57 13.72 4.80 -4.94
N GLN A 58 14.54 3.78 -4.65
CA GLN A 58 14.65 2.58 -5.48
C GLN A 58 13.36 1.74 -5.43
N GLN A 59 12.71 1.64 -4.27
CA GLN A 59 11.39 1.02 -4.13
C GLN A 59 10.34 1.74 -4.97
N GLU A 60 10.30 3.08 -4.92
CA GLU A 60 9.40 3.90 -5.75
C GLU A 60 9.61 3.63 -7.24
N SER A 61 10.89 3.53 -7.65
CA SER A 61 11.27 3.21 -9.03
C SER A 61 10.72 1.86 -9.50
N ILE A 62 10.77 0.83 -8.65
CA ILE A 62 10.21 -0.49 -8.97
C ILE A 62 8.67 -0.41 -9.01
N ILE A 63 8.03 0.18 -8.00
CA ILE A 63 6.56 0.30 -7.91
C ILE A 63 5.99 1.04 -9.13
N ALA A 64 6.69 2.06 -9.60
CA ALA A 64 6.28 2.84 -10.78
C ALA A 64 6.24 2.03 -12.08
N LEU A 65 6.94 0.89 -12.14
CA LEU A 65 6.98 -0.02 -13.29
C LEU A 65 5.95 -1.16 -13.18
N LEU A 66 5.29 -1.31 -12.03
CA LEU A 66 4.29 -2.35 -11.83
C LEU A 66 2.96 -1.97 -12.50
N HIS A 67 2.36 -2.95 -13.16
CA HIS A 67 1.08 -2.83 -13.82
C HIS A 67 -0.07 -3.03 -12.84
N GLN A 68 -1.19 -2.39 -13.15
CA GLN A 68 -2.40 -2.43 -12.35
C GLN A 68 -3.07 -3.82 -12.40
N SER A 69 -3.53 -4.29 -11.24
CA SER A 69 -4.32 -5.51 -11.09
C SER A 69 -5.53 -5.25 -10.21
N ASN A 70 -6.71 -5.68 -10.68
CA ASN A 70 -7.94 -5.66 -9.90
C ASN A 70 -7.98 -6.73 -8.81
N THR A 71 -7.01 -7.64 -8.77
CA THR A 71 -6.94 -8.72 -7.78
C THR A 71 -5.80 -8.52 -6.79
N TYR A 72 -4.74 -7.85 -7.23
CA TYR A 72 -3.50 -7.68 -6.47
C TYR A 72 -3.15 -6.18 -6.38
N PRO A 73 -3.79 -5.43 -5.46
CA PRO A 73 -3.46 -4.03 -5.21
C PRO A 73 -1.98 -3.82 -4.92
N ILE A 74 -1.36 -2.78 -5.46
CA ILE A 74 0.05 -2.46 -5.18
C ILE A 74 0.11 -1.37 -4.12
N LEU A 75 0.69 -1.69 -2.96
CA LEU A 75 0.95 -0.69 -1.92
C LEU A 75 2.04 0.28 -2.39
N GLN A 76 1.83 1.56 -2.12
CA GLN A 76 2.82 2.60 -2.42
C GLN A 76 3.86 2.69 -1.30
N VAL A 77 4.95 3.41 -1.55
CA VAL A 77 6.07 3.56 -0.60
C VAL A 77 5.59 3.98 0.78
N GLU A 78 4.74 5.00 0.88
CA GLU A 78 4.19 5.47 2.17
C GLU A 78 3.31 4.44 2.88
N ASP A 79 2.55 3.66 2.10
CA ASP A 79 1.68 2.62 2.64
C ASP A 79 2.55 1.50 3.25
N VAL A 80 3.66 1.16 2.59
CA VAL A 80 4.67 0.21 3.08
C VAL A 80 5.39 0.77 4.30
N ILE A 81 5.79 2.04 4.31
CA ILE A 81 6.40 2.69 5.49
C ILE A 81 5.46 2.59 6.69
N ASN A 82 4.19 2.96 6.51
CA ASN A 82 3.17 2.88 7.57
C ASN A 82 2.96 1.45 8.06
N LEU A 83 2.96 0.47 7.15
CA LEU A 83 2.83 -0.94 7.50
C LEU A 83 4.03 -1.45 8.31
N LEU A 84 5.25 -1.12 7.89
CA LEU A 84 6.48 -1.51 8.59
C LEU A 84 6.52 -0.89 10.00
N ALA A 85 6.15 0.39 10.10
CA ALA A 85 6.03 1.11 11.36
C ALA A 85 5.08 0.46 12.39
N GLN A 86 4.12 -0.35 11.93
CA GLN A 86 3.15 -1.04 12.80
C GLN A 86 3.60 -2.44 13.27
N ASN A 87 4.40 -3.17 12.49
CA ASN A 87 4.59 -4.62 12.66
C ASN A 87 5.94 -5.01 13.26
N ALA A 88 7.01 -4.32 12.91
CA ALA A 88 8.33 -4.51 13.47
C ALA A 88 9.21 -3.41 12.90
N SER A 89 9.81 -2.63 13.80
CA SER A 89 11.03 -1.92 13.52
C SER A 89 10.87 -0.66 12.67
N TYR A 90 11.12 0.46 13.34
CA TYR A 90 11.14 1.83 12.86
C TYR A 90 11.91 2.01 11.54
N ILE A 91 11.68 3.14 10.86
CA ILE A 91 12.55 3.55 9.76
C ILE A 91 13.99 3.68 10.35
N GLU A 92 14.88 2.70 10.06
CA GLU A 92 16.24 2.43 10.60
C GLU A 92 16.41 1.34 11.67
N ASP A 93 15.35 0.69 12.13
CA ASP A 93 15.53 -0.35 13.15
C ASP A 93 16.11 -1.64 12.51
N THR A 94 17.30 -1.97 12.99
CA THR A 94 18.15 -3.05 12.50
C THR A 94 17.69 -4.44 12.93
N ARG A 95 16.64 -4.54 13.77
CA ARG A 95 16.07 -5.84 14.13
C ARG A 95 15.53 -6.52 12.87
N PRO A 96 15.78 -7.83 12.71
CA PRO A 96 15.35 -8.55 11.52
C PRO A 96 13.83 -8.48 11.40
N LEU A 97 13.36 -8.02 10.23
CA LEU A 97 11.96 -7.97 9.88
C LEU A 97 11.36 -9.38 9.97
N LYS A 98 10.39 -9.57 10.86
CA LYS A 98 9.67 -10.85 10.97
C LYS A 98 8.67 -10.97 9.82
N LEU A 99 9.13 -11.44 8.66
CA LEU A 99 8.33 -11.55 7.44
C LEU A 99 7.05 -12.39 7.60
N SER A 100 7.09 -13.46 8.39
CA SER A 100 5.90 -14.27 8.70
C SER A 100 4.83 -13.46 9.44
N GLN A 101 5.25 -12.59 10.36
CA GLN A 101 4.36 -11.68 11.08
C GLN A 101 3.84 -10.59 10.14
N LEU A 102 4.70 -9.99 9.31
CA LEU A 102 4.31 -9.00 8.30
C LEU A 102 3.24 -9.58 7.35
N LEU A 103 3.44 -10.78 6.82
CA LEU A 103 2.46 -11.46 5.96
C LEU A 103 1.14 -11.72 6.68
N THR A 104 1.22 -12.18 7.94
CA THR A 104 0.02 -12.46 8.74
C THR A 104 -0.81 -11.21 8.97
N GLN A 105 -0.16 -10.09 9.32
CA GLN A 105 -0.79 -8.82 9.67
C GLN A 105 -1.24 -8.01 8.44
N SER A 106 -0.47 -8.04 7.35
CA SER A 106 -0.77 -7.29 6.11
C SER A 106 -1.75 -8.01 5.17
N GLY A 107 -1.96 -9.32 5.34
CA GLY A 107 -2.78 -10.11 4.42
C GLY A 107 -2.26 -10.11 2.98
N ALA A 108 -0.97 -9.78 2.77
CA ALA A 108 -0.40 -9.63 1.45
C ALA A 108 -0.42 -10.95 0.66
N ALA A 109 -0.71 -10.82 -0.64
CA ALA A 109 -0.58 -11.91 -1.60
C ALA A 109 0.89 -12.22 -1.88
N LEU A 110 1.69 -11.15 -1.98
CA LEU A 110 3.11 -11.21 -2.31
C LEU A 110 3.85 -10.09 -1.57
N VAL A 111 4.97 -10.45 -0.93
CA VAL A 111 5.97 -9.53 -0.39
C VAL A 111 7.28 -9.80 -1.11
N ALA A 112 7.85 -8.77 -1.72
CA ALA A 112 9.13 -8.81 -2.41
C ALA A 112 10.21 -8.16 -1.54
N GLU A 113 11.19 -8.94 -1.11
CA GLU A 113 12.44 -8.46 -0.55
C GLU A 113 13.50 -8.47 -1.64
N THR A 114 14.25 -7.38 -1.80
CA THR A 114 15.26 -7.25 -2.85
C THR A 114 16.57 -6.71 -2.32
N THR A 115 17.68 -7.14 -2.93
CA THR A 115 19.03 -6.66 -2.63
C THR A 115 19.77 -6.37 -3.94
N LEU A 116 20.09 -5.11 -4.15
CA LEU A 116 20.87 -4.59 -5.26
C LEU A 116 22.36 -4.80 -4.99
N SER A 117 23.06 -5.38 -5.95
CA SER A 117 24.51 -5.57 -5.94
C SER A 117 25.09 -5.34 -7.33
N LYS A 118 26.42 -5.26 -7.42
CA LYS A 118 27.14 -5.13 -8.68
C LYS A 118 28.34 -6.05 -8.65
N ASP A 119 28.48 -6.89 -9.66
CA ASP A 119 29.61 -7.78 -9.84
C ASP A 119 29.96 -7.86 -11.33
N ASN A 120 31.26 -8.01 -11.65
CA ASN A 120 31.77 -8.18 -13.02
C ASN A 120 31.22 -7.18 -14.06
N GLY A 121 30.95 -5.94 -13.64
CA GLY A 121 30.43 -4.87 -14.51
C GLY A 121 28.90 -4.85 -14.70
N SER A 122 28.18 -5.88 -14.27
CA SER A 122 26.71 -5.95 -14.33
C SER A 122 26.06 -5.68 -12.97
N TYR A 123 24.85 -5.13 -12.97
CA TYR A 123 24.03 -5.02 -11.78
C TYR A 123 23.18 -6.27 -11.60
N HIS A 124 22.97 -6.64 -10.34
CA HIS A 124 22.18 -7.79 -9.94
C HIS A 124 21.16 -7.39 -8.88
N LEU A 125 19.92 -7.86 -9.03
CA LEU A 125 18.87 -7.72 -8.03
C LEU A 125 18.48 -9.11 -7.56
N ASN A 126 19.03 -9.51 -6.42
CA ASN A 126 18.63 -10.72 -5.73
C ASN A 126 17.28 -10.47 -5.08
N TYR A 127 16.32 -11.37 -5.28
CA TYR A 127 14.98 -11.22 -4.75
C TYR A 127 14.54 -12.46 -3.99
N HIS A 128 13.74 -12.23 -2.96
CA HIS A 128 12.99 -13.24 -2.22
C HIS A 128 11.53 -12.81 -2.24
N LEU A 129 10.68 -13.63 -2.86
CA LEU A 129 9.23 -13.44 -2.91
C LEU A 129 8.58 -14.38 -1.89
N TYR A 130 7.77 -13.78 -1.02
CA TYR A 130 7.04 -14.46 0.01
C TYR A 130 5.54 -14.27 -0.19
N GLY A 131 4.75 -15.27 0.13
CA GLY A 131 3.29 -15.21 0.17
C GLY A 131 2.73 -16.46 0.85
N PRO A 132 1.42 -16.54 1.10
CA PRO A 132 0.83 -17.65 1.85
C PRO A 132 1.15 -19.04 1.31
N ASN A 133 1.28 -19.17 -0.02
CA ASN A 133 1.67 -20.38 -0.72
C ASN A 133 2.80 -20.09 -1.73
N LEU A 134 3.59 -19.03 -1.49
CA LEU A 134 4.63 -18.56 -2.40
C LEU A 134 5.93 -18.42 -1.62
N GLN A 135 6.95 -19.15 -2.03
CA GLN A 135 8.32 -18.94 -1.58
C GLN A 135 9.22 -19.14 -2.78
N GLN A 136 9.75 -18.05 -3.32
CA GLN A 136 10.60 -18.08 -4.49
C GLN A 136 11.78 -17.15 -4.30
N THR A 137 12.98 -17.65 -4.58
CA THR A 137 14.20 -16.88 -4.60
C THR A 137 14.76 -16.86 -6.01
N GLY A 138 15.38 -15.76 -6.40
CA GLY A 138 16.05 -15.68 -7.69
C GLY A 138 16.84 -14.40 -7.83
N GLN A 139 17.33 -14.19 -9.04
CA GLN A 139 18.16 -13.05 -9.40
C GLN A 139 17.81 -12.60 -10.81
N VAL A 140 17.71 -11.29 -11.00
CA VAL A 140 17.75 -10.65 -12.32
C VAL A 140 19.07 -9.91 -12.47
N SER A 141 19.58 -9.80 -13.69
CA SER A 141 20.88 -9.22 -14.00
C SER A 141 20.81 -8.36 -15.24
N ALA A 142 21.36 -7.15 -15.20
CA ALA A 142 21.36 -6.24 -16.34
C ALA A 142 22.54 -5.25 -16.29
N GLU A 143 22.85 -4.63 -17.43
CA GLU A 143 23.92 -3.63 -17.55
C GLU A 143 23.60 -2.32 -16.85
N THR A 144 22.32 -2.01 -16.65
CA THR A 144 21.85 -0.79 -15.99
C THR A 144 20.79 -1.09 -14.94
N ILE A 145 20.73 -0.27 -13.89
CA ILE A 145 19.71 -0.37 -12.83
C ILE A 145 18.29 -0.23 -13.40
N LYS A 146 18.11 0.60 -14.43
CA LYS A 146 16.80 0.79 -15.09
C LYS A 146 16.30 -0.50 -15.73
N LEU A 147 17.15 -1.19 -16.51
CA LEU A 147 16.79 -2.48 -17.11
C LEU A 147 16.55 -3.54 -16.04
N LEU A 148 17.39 -3.55 -15.00
CA LEU A 148 17.24 -4.45 -13.87
C LEU A 148 15.87 -4.34 -13.18
N TYR A 149 15.39 -3.11 -12.97
CA TYR A 149 14.07 -2.87 -12.37
C TYR A 149 12.93 -3.19 -13.33
N LEU A 150 13.11 -2.99 -14.64
CA LEU A 150 12.14 -3.42 -15.66
C LEU A 150 11.97 -4.94 -15.65
N ASP A 151 13.07 -5.70 -15.68
CA ASP A 151 13.04 -7.17 -15.65
C ASP A 151 12.37 -7.69 -14.38
N PHE A 152 12.69 -7.09 -13.23
CA PHE A 152 12.05 -7.44 -11.96
C PHE A 152 10.56 -7.10 -11.94
N ALA A 153 10.18 -5.92 -12.44
CA ALA A 153 8.79 -5.51 -12.51
C ALA A 153 7.99 -6.42 -13.45
N GLU A 154 8.57 -6.83 -14.58
CA GLU A 154 7.95 -7.80 -15.50
C GLU A 154 7.68 -9.13 -14.80
N LEU A 155 8.64 -9.64 -14.03
CA LEU A 155 8.46 -10.86 -13.24
C LEU A 155 7.26 -10.75 -12.28
N ILE A 156 7.10 -9.62 -11.58
CA ILE A 156 5.96 -9.39 -10.68
C ILE A 156 4.65 -9.22 -11.47
N ASN A 157 4.67 -8.53 -12.61
CA ASN A 157 3.51 -8.32 -13.47
C ASN A 157 2.98 -9.65 -14.03
N GLN A 158 3.87 -10.55 -14.44
CA GLN A 158 3.50 -11.90 -14.89
C GLN A 158 2.84 -12.71 -13.76
N LYS A 159 3.38 -12.64 -12.53
CA LYS A 159 2.83 -13.36 -11.37
C LYS A 159 1.45 -12.86 -10.95
N THR A 160 1.22 -11.56 -11.08
CA THR A 160 -0.06 -10.93 -10.71
C THR A 160 -1.08 -10.97 -11.85
N ALA A 161 -0.72 -11.55 -13.01
CA ALA A 161 -1.49 -11.50 -14.25
C ALA A 161 -1.99 -10.06 -14.54
N ALA A 162 -1.16 -9.06 -14.23
CA ALA A 162 -1.53 -7.67 -14.37
C ALA A 162 -1.70 -7.32 -15.84
N ALA A 163 -2.81 -6.65 -16.17
CA ALA A 163 -3.07 -6.22 -17.52
C ALA A 163 -2.00 -5.19 -17.92
N VAL A 164 -1.39 -5.36 -19.10
CA VAL A 164 -0.46 -4.37 -19.66
C VAL A 164 -1.22 -3.05 -19.80
N SER A 165 -0.83 -2.07 -18.99
CA SER A 165 -1.37 -0.72 -19.07
C SER A 165 -0.37 0.13 -19.82
N ALA A 166 -0.80 0.77 -20.90
CA ALA A 166 -0.04 1.84 -21.54
C ALA A 166 -0.03 3.07 -20.62
N LYS A 167 0.73 3.01 -19.51
CA LYS A 167 1.04 4.20 -18.73
C LYS A 167 2.26 4.85 -19.36
N ASN A 168 2.09 6.10 -19.79
CA ASN A 168 3.19 7.01 -20.00
C ASN A 168 4.05 6.98 -18.74
N ILE A 169 5.31 6.53 -18.87
CA ILE A 169 6.34 6.58 -17.83
C ILE A 169 6.73 8.04 -17.64
N THR A 170 5.78 8.87 -17.22
CA THR A 170 6.04 10.16 -16.57
C THR A 170 5.88 9.91 -15.09
N SER A 171 6.70 9.00 -14.55
CA SER A 171 6.73 8.72 -13.12
C SER A 171 7.46 9.87 -12.45
N THR A 172 6.71 10.84 -11.94
CA THR A 172 7.28 11.82 -11.01
C THR A 172 7.61 11.06 -9.72
N TYR A 173 8.90 11.02 -9.40
CA TYR A 173 9.41 10.45 -8.15
C TYR A 173 9.36 11.50 -7.05
N PHE A 174 9.08 11.09 -5.81
CA PHE A 174 8.96 11.98 -4.66
C PHE A 174 9.93 11.64 -3.53
N PHE A 175 10.58 10.48 -3.58
CA PHE A 175 11.46 9.96 -2.53
C PHE A 175 12.96 10.18 -2.79
N ASP A 176 13.32 10.94 -3.82
CA ASP A 176 14.70 11.28 -4.16
C ASP A 176 15.34 12.31 -3.23
N ASN A 177 14.56 12.95 -2.35
CA ASN A 177 15.06 13.85 -1.32
C ASN A 177 14.97 13.23 0.09
N GLN A 178 16.13 13.13 0.75
CA GLN A 178 16.24 12.56 2.11
C GLN A 178 15.32 13.22 3.15
N ARG A 179 14.96 14.50 2.96
CA ARG A 179 14.11 15.22 3.90
C ARG A 179 12.72 14.63 4.03
N LEU A 180 12.19 14.03 2.97
CA LEU A 180 10.89 13.39 3.04
C LEU A 180 10.92 12.20 4.01
N ILE A 181 11.96 11.36 3.93
CA ILE A 181 12.13 10.22 4.83
C ILE A 181 12.35 10.66 6.27
N LEU A 182 13.18 11.69 6.49
CA LEU A 182 13.36 12.28 7.82
C LEU A 182 12.04 12.82 8.39
N ALA A 183 11.20 13.46 7.57
CA ALA A 183 9.90 13.94 8.01
C ALA A 183 8.97 12.78 8.40
N LEU A 184 8.90 11.72 7.57
CA LEU A 184 8.08 10.54 7.85
C LEU A 184 8.55 9.79 9.10
N GLN A 185 9.87 9.75 9.34
CA GLN A 185 10.47 9.27 10.61
C GLN A 185 9.96 10.05 11.81
N LEU A 186 10.07 11.38 11.77
CA LEU A 186 9.63 12.23 12.87
C LEU A 186 8.12 12.08 13.13
N LEU A 187 7.31 11.98 12.08
CA LEU A 187 5.87 11.70 12.18
C LEU A 187 5.56 10.36 12.85
N GLN A 188 6.37 9.32 12.62
CA GLN A 188 6.22 8.03 13.29
C GLN A 188 6.36 8.15 14.82
N TYR A 189 7.23 9.04 15.29
CA TYR A 189 7.42 9.35 16.71
C TYR A 189 6.49 10.45 17.23
N SER A 190 5.51 10.88 16.43
CA SER A 190 4.61 12.00 16.74
C SER A 190 5.34 13.34 16.95
N GLU A 191 6.56 13.50 16.42
CA GLU A 191 7.34 14.73 16.46
C GLU A 191 6.90 15.69 15.34
N LEU A 192 5.72 16.29 15.50
CA LEU A 192 5.08 17.10 14.46
C LEU A 192 5.90 18.32 14.05
N ASP A 193 6.52 19.03 15.01
CA ASP A 193 7.29 20.24 14.71
C ASP A 193 8.59 19.94 13.96
N GLY A 194 9.30 18.88 14.37
CA GLY A 194 10.49 18.41 13.66
C GLY A 194 10.17 17.98 12.23
N ALA A 195 9.08 17.22 12.05
CA ALA A 195 8.60 16.83 10.74
C ALA A 195 8.26 18.03 9.86
N GLU A 196 7.53 19.01 10.39
CA GLU A 196 7.17 20.23 9.66
C GLU A 196 8.40 21.01 9.20
N ILE A 197 9.43 21.12 10.04
CA ILE A 197 10.71 21.77 9.66
C ILE A 197 11.37 21.07 8.47
N GLN A 198 11.36 19.74 8.43
CA GLN A 198 11.95 19.00 7.31
C GLN A 198 11.13 19.17 6.03
N LEU A 199 9.80 19.11 6.14
CA LEU A 199 8.89 19.32 5.02
C LEU A 199 8.98 20.73 4.47
N ASP A 200 9.18 21.75 5.32
CA ASP A 200 9.33 23.13 4.87
C ASP A 200 10.61 23.33 4.08
N LYS A 201 11.72 22.78 4.57
CA LYS A 201 12.99 22.79 3.84
C LYS A 201 12.89 22.03 2.52
N LEU A 202 12.16 20.92 2.49
CA LEU A 202 11.91 20.15 1.26
C LEU A 202 11.11 20.97 0.26
N LEU A 203 10.00 21.57 0.70
CA LEU A 203 9.07 22.29 -0.17
C LEU A 203 9.61 23.64 -0.68
N VAL A 204 10.67 24.18 -0.07
CA VAL A 204 11.45 25.29 -0.64
C VAL A 204 12.27 24.84 -1.84
N ALA A 205 12.82 23.62 -1.82
CA ALA A 205 13.63 23.07 -2.91
C ALA A 205 12.77 22.43 -4.02
N GLU A 206 11.72 21.72 -3.62
CA GLU A 206 10.85 20.92 -4.46
C GLU A 206 9.40 21.26 -4.14
N GLU A 207 8.95 22.43 -4.57
CA GLU A 207 7.57 22.88 -4.32
C GLU A 207 6.54 21.87 -4.86
N ASN A 208 6.88 21.14 -5.91
CA ASN A 208 6.02 20.15 -6.56
C ASN A 208 5.99 18.76 -5.89
N ASN A 209 6.66 18.57 -4.74
CA ASN A 209 6.62 17.31 -4.02
C ASN A 209 5.24 17.10 -3.35
N LEU A 210 4.32 16.45 -4.07
CA LEU A 210 2.92 16.30 -3.66
C LEU A 210 2.76 15.53 -2.36
N ILE A 211 3.61 14.53 -2.12
CA ILE A 211 3.63 13.78 -0.87
C ILE A 211 4.01 14.71 0.28
N ALA A 212 5.08 15.49 0.15
CA ALA A 212 5.49 16.44 1.17
C ALA A 212 4.41 17.50 1.45
N GLN A 213 3.72 17.97 0.41
CA GLN A 213 2.59 18.88 0.59
C GLN A 213 1.45 18.25 1.39
N ARG A 214 1.09 17.01 1.08
CA ARG A 214 0.04 16.29 1.80
C ARG A 214 0.45 16.02 3.24
N GLN A 215 1.68 15.58 3.49
CA GLN A 215 2.17 15.35 4.86
C GLN A 215 2.17 16.64 5.67
N LYS A 216 2.57 17.77 5.07
CA LYS A 216 2.47 19.07 5.72
C LYS A 216 1.01 19.45 6.00
N ALA A 217 0.11 19.20 5.06
CA ALA A 217 -1.33 19.44 5.26
C ALA A 217 -1.91 18.59 6.40
N GLU A 218 -1.50 17.32 6.56
CA GLU A 218 -1.91 16.47 7.68
C GLU A 218 -1.38 17.00 9.03
N ILE A 219 -0.16 17.57 9.08
CA ILE A 219 0.36 18.24 10.29
C ILE A 219 -0.49 19.48 10.61
N LEU A 220 -0.73 20.35 9.63
CA LEU A 220 -1.53 21.56 9.80
C LEU A 220 -2.96 21.23 10.25
N LEU A 221 -3.53 20.14 9.74
CA LEU A 221 -4.84 19.63 10.16
C LEU A 221 -4.82 19.23 11.65
N LYS A 222 -3.81 18.49 12.09
CA LYS A 222 -3.64 18.12 13.51
C LYS A 222 -3.47 19.33 14.43
N LYS A 223 -2.91 20.43 13.91
CA LYS A 223 -2.77 21.72 14.62
C LYS A 223 -4.03 22.59 14.57
N GLY A 224 -5.08 22.18 13.85
CA GLY A 224 -6.32 22.97 13.68
C GLY A 224 -6.15 24.17 12.75
N GLU A 225 -5.09 24.23 11.95
CA GLU A 225 -4.77 25.35 11.07
C GLU A 225 -5.45 25.22 9.69
N TYR A 226 -6.79 25.13 9.69
CA TYR A 226 -7.58 24.74 8.52
C TYR A 226 -7.38 25.62 7.29
N SER A 227 -7.25 26.94 7.46
CA SER A 227 -6.98 27.85 6.32
C SER A 227 -5.63 27.55 5.65
N LYS A 228 -4.62 27.10 6.40
CA LYS A 228 -3.33 26.69 5.83
C LYS A 228 -3.44 25.32 5.15
N VAL A 229 -4.28 24.41 5.66
CA VAL A 229 -4.62 23.15 4.98
C VAL A 229 -5.21 23.44 3.60
N ASP A 230 -6.22 24.31 3.53
CA ASP A 230 -6.88 24.67 2.26
C ASP A 230 -5.89 25.21 1.24
N LYS A 231 -5.03 26.16 1.64
CA LYS A 231 -4.00 26.73 0.75
C LYS A 231 -3.04 25.66 0.26
N ARG A 232 -2.53 24.82 1.17
CA ARG A 232 -1.54 23.79 0.84
C ARG A 232 -2.14 22.73 -0.08
N VAL A 233 -3.31 22.20 0.27
CA VAL A 233 -3.95 21.14 -0.51
C VAL A 233 -4.39 21.64 -1.88
N ASN A 234 -4.96 22.84 -1.99
CA ASN A 234 -5.36 23.38 -3.29
C ASN A 234 -4.16 23.60 -4.24
N SER A 235 -3.02 24.08 -3.72
CA SER A 235 -1.78 24.14 -4.50
C SER A 235 -1.37 22.76 -5.01
N GLY A 236 -1.36 21.76 -4.13
CA GLY A 236 -1.04 20.38 -4.47
C GLY A 236 -2.00 19.77 -5.49
N LEU A 237 -3.30 20.04 -5.39
CA LEU A 237 -4.31 19.58 -6.35
C LEU A 237 -4.10 20.18 -7.75
N ILE A 238 -3.74 21.46 -7.85
CA ILE A 238 -3.41 22.11 -9.12
C ILE A 238 -2.21 21.41 -9.77
N GLN A 239 -1.15 21.18 -8.99
CA GLN A 239 0.07 20.53 -9.48
C GLN A 239 -0.17 19.05 -9.84
N ALA A 240 -0.92 18.31 -9.01
CA ALA A 240 -1.29 16.93 -9.27
C ALA A 240 -2.08 16.80 -10.58
N ASN A 241 -3.02 17.72 -10.83
CA ASN A 241 -3.77 17.76 -12.09
C ASN A 241 -2.88 18.08 -13.29
N ALA A 242 -1.91 19.00 -13.15
CA ALA A 242 -0.98 19.36 -14.22
C ALA A 242 -0.14 18.17 -14.70
N ILE A 243 0.21 17.23 -13.80
CA ILE A 243 0.93 16.00 -14.14
C ILE A 243 0.02 14.77 -14.25
N ASN A 244 -1.30 14.96 -14.23
CA ASN A 244 -2.31 13.89 -14.24
C ASN A 244 -2.08 12.81 -13.15
N ASN A 245 -1.54 13.18 -11.99
CA ASN A 245 -1.34 12.30 -10.85
C ASN A 245 -2.64 12.16 -10.05
N ARG A 246 -3.57 11.37 -10.60
CA ARG A 246 -4.87 11.09 -9.98
C ARG A 246 -4.75 10.44 -8.61
N ARG A 247 -3.67 9.69 -8.35
CA ARG A 247 -3.47 9.06 -7.05
C ARG A 247 -3.30 10.12 -5.97
N GLU A 248 -2.31 11.00 -6.12
CA GLU A 248 -2.10 12.07 -5.14
C GLU A 248 -3.26 13.07 -5.12
N SER A 249 -3.96 13.33 -6.24
CA SER A 249 -5.20 14.12 -6.22
C SER A 249 -6.24 13.54 -5.26
N ALA A 250 -6.41 12.20 -5.25
CA ALA A 250 -7.34 11.53 -4.33
C ALA A 250 -6.88 11.64 -2.87
N ARG A 251 -5.58 11.43 -2.62
CA ARG A 251 -5.02 11.44 -1.26
C ARG A 251 -5.06 12.85 -0.65
N LEU A 252 -4.74 13.88 -1.44
CA LEU A 252 -4.85 15.29 -1.07
C LEU A 252 -6.30 15.69 -0.81
N GLY A 253 -7.22 15.33 -1.72
CA GLY A 253 -8.64 15.60 -1.56
C GLY A 253 -9.21 14.97 -0.27
N LEU A 254 -8.76 13.76 0.09
CA LEU A 254 -9.13 13.15 1.36
C LEU A 254 -8.65 13.99 2.58
N THR A 255 -7.42 14.49 2.57
CA THR A 255 -6.91 15.38 3.64
C THR A 255 -7.77 16.64 3.76
N LEU A 256 -8.16 17.25 2.63
CA LEU A 256 -9.04 18.42 2.61
C LEU A 256 -10.45 18.09 3.11
N SER A 257 -11.00 16.94 2.74
CA SER A 257 -12.27 16.45 3.29
C SER A 257 -12.24 16.35 4.80
N LYS A 258 -11.16 15.81 5.40
CA LYS A 258 -11.01 15.77 6.87
C LYS A 258 -11.03 17.19 7.47
N SER A 259 -10.33 18.15 6.84
CA SER A 259 -10.35 19.56 7.26
C SER A 259 -11.76 20.15 7.27
N TYR A 260 -12.57 19.89 6.24
CA TYR A 260 -13.98 20.33 6.21
C TYR A 260 -14.83 19.64 7.28
N ILE A 261 -14.56 18.38 7.59
CA ILE A 261 -15.27 17.65 8.64
C ILE A 261 -15.02 18.26 10.02
N GLU A 262 -13.77 18.58 10.35
CA GLU A 262 -13.40 19.22 11.61
C GLU A 262 -14.04 20.62 11.76
N GLN A 263 -14.24 21.32 10.64
CA GLN A 263 -14.93 22.62 10.60
C GLN A 263 -16.48 22.49 10.62
N GLY A 264 -17.03 21.28 10.58
CA GLY A 264 -18.47 21.04 10.50
C GLY A 264 -19.08 21.27 9.12
N GLU A 265 -18.26 21.50 8.09
CA GLU A 265 -18.68 21.72 6.70
C GLU A 265 -18.98 20.40 5.96
N LEU A 266 -19.91 19.61 6.52
CA LEU A 266 -20.19 18.24 6.11
C LEU A 266 -20.58 18.10 4.62
N THR A 267 -21.31 19.07 4.07
CA THR A 267 -21.66 19.06 2.63
C THR A 267 -20.44 19.25 1.74
N ARG A 268 -19.51 20.16 2.10
CA ARG A 268 -18.26 20.36 1.35
C ARG A 268 -17.37 19.14 1.46
N ALA A 269 -17.31 18.53 2.64
CA ALA A 269 -16.59 17.28 2.86
C ALA A 269 -17.09 16.16 1.93
N LEU A 270 -18.40 15.96 1.80
CA LEU A 270 -18.98 14.95 0.90
C LEU A 270 -18.65 15.22 -0.57
N SER A 271 -18.76 16.47 -1.02
CA SER A 271 -18.38 16.84 -2.39
C SER A 271 -16.93 16.49 -2.67
N MET A 272 -16.02 16.82 -1.76
CA MET A 272 -14.60 16.54 -1.89
C MET A 272 -14.27 15.05 -1.77
N LEU A 273 -14.98 14.29 -0.91
CA LEU A 273 -14.85 12.83 -0.82
C LEU A 273 -15.31 12.16 -2.12
N SER A 274 -16.38 12.63 -2.75
CA SER A 274 -16.86 12.12 -4.04
C SER A 274 -15.85 12.32 -5.17
N LEU A 275 -15.25 13.52 -5.23
CA LEU A 275 -14.18 13.82 -6.17
C LEU A 275 -12.95 12.92 -5.91
N SER A 276 -12.53 12.82 -4.66
CA SER A 276 -11.40 11.98 -4.23
C SER A 276 -11.62 10.51 -4.59
N ARG A 277 -12.83 10.00 -4.38
CA ARG A 277 -13.22 8.63 -4.75
C ARG A 277 -13.05 8.37 -6.24
N THR A 278 -13.44 9.35 -7.07
CA THR A 278 -13.31 9.24 -8.54
C THR A 278 -11.85 9.15 -8.94
N HIS A 279 -10.99 9.98 -8.36
CA HIS A 279 -9.55 9.94 -8.58
C HIS A 279 -8.89 8.65 -8.08
N ALA A 280 -9.29 8.15 -6.90
CA ALA A 280 -8.81 6.89 -6.34
C ALA A 280 -9.22 5.69 -7.20
N ALA A 281 -10.47 5.65 -7.68
CA ALA A 281 -10.95 4.60 -8.59
C ALA A 281 -10.18 4.61 -9.93
N ASN A 282 -9.98 5.79 -10.50
CA ASN A 282 -9.23 5.95 -11.75
C ASN A 282 -7.74 5.62 -11.64
N SER A 283 -7.18 5.68 -10.43
CA SER A 283 -5.79 5.29 -10.15
C SER A 283 -5.67 3.89 -9.53
N GLN A 284 -6.80 3.25 -9.24
CA GLN A 284 -6.90 1.99 -8.51
C GLN A 284 -6.20 2.02 -7.14
N ASP A 285 -6.31 3.15 -6.45
CA ASP A 285 -5.84 3.29 -5.07
C ASP A 285 -6.89 2.71 -4.10
N TRP A 286 -6.94 1.38 -4.05
CA TRP A 286 -7.91 0.62 -3.26
C TRP A 286 -7.84 0.92 -1.76
N LEU A 287 -6.63 1.20 -1.23
CA LEU A 287 -6.46 1.56 0.17
C LEU A 287 -7.13 2.91 0.47
N TYR A 288 -6.92 3.91 -0.40
CA TYR A 288 -7.59 5.20 -0.23
C TYR A 288 -9.07 5.15 -0.58
N LEU A 289 -9.54 4.26 -1.47
CA LEU A 289 -10.98 3.99 -1.61
C LEU A 289 -11.60 3.53 -0.29
N ALA A 290 -10.90 2.67 0.46
CA ALA A 290 -11.34 2.20 1.77
C ALA A 290 -11.44 3.35 2.78
N TYR A 291 -10.41 4.21 2.87
CA TYR A 291 -10.43 5.37 3.75
C TYR A 291 -11.48 6.40 3.36
N ILE A 292 -11.61 6.72 2.07
CA ILE A 292 -12.62 7.66 1.56
C ILE A 292 -14.02 7.15 1.89
N ALA A 293 -14.28 5.85 1.71
CA ALA A 293 -15.55 5.23 2.07
C ALA A 293 -15.81 5.32 3.60
N ALA A 294 -14.81 5.07 4.44
CA ALA A 294 -14.95 5.23 5.89
C ALA A 294 -15.32 6.68 6.29
N TRP A 295 -14.64 7.67 5.71
CA TRP A 295 -14.94 9.08 5.97
C TRP A 295 -16.31 9.50 5.41
N ALA A 296 -16.70 8.99 4.24
CA ALA A 296 -18.04 9.21 3.71
C ALA A 296 -19.12 8.59 4.62
N GLY A 297 -18.86 7.41 5.19
CA GLY A 297 -19.72 6.79 6.20
C GLY A 297 -19.87 7.68 7.44
N TYR A 298 -18.75 8.17 7.96
CA TYR A 298 -18.74 9.08 9.11
C TYR A 298 -19.54 10.37 8.86
N VAL A 299 -19.36 10.99 7.70
CA VAL A 299 -20.10 12.22 7.36
C VAL A 299 -21.59 11.95 7.18
N ASN A 300 -21.98 10.85 6.52
CA ASN A 300 -23.40 10.50 6.37
C ASN A 300 -24.05 10.18 7.72
N GLN A 301 -23.33 9.49 8.62
CA GLN A 301 -23.80 9.25 9.99
C GLN A 301 -24.04 10.57 10.73
N ARG A 302 -23.10 11.52 10.64
CA ARG A 302 -23.24 12.86 11.25
C ARG A 302 -24.41 13.67 10.69
N LEU A 303 -24.81 13.39 9.44
CA LEU A 303 -25.98 13.99 8.78
C LEU A 303 -27.29 13.21 9.06
N GLY A 304 -27.27 12.15 9.87
CA GLY A 304 -28.45 11.32 10.14
C GLY A 304 -28.84 10.38 8.99
N ARG A 305 -27.98 10.23 7.97
CA ARG A 305 -28.21 9.39 6.79
C ARG A 305 -27.66 7.98 7.04
N TYR A 306 -28.27 7.26 7.98
CA TYR A 306 -27.71 6.02 8.50
C TYR A 306 -27.63 4.88 7.47
N ASP A 307 -28.64 4.70 6.61
CA ASP A 307 -28.58 3.72 5.52
C ASP A 307 -27.36 3.95 4.60
N THR A 308 -27.16 5.20 4.17
CA THR A 308 -26.01 5.59 3.35
C THR A 308 -24.71 5.39 4.12
N ALA A 309 -24.67 5.73 5.41
CA ALA A 309 -23.48 5.54 6.25
C ALA A 309 -23.11 4.05 6.34
N SER A 310 -24.09 3.18 6.55
CA SER A 310 -23.92 1.73 6.59
C SER A 310 -23.35 1.20 5.28
N GLN A 311 -23.89 1.62 4.13
CA GLN A 311 -23.36 1.26 2.82
C GLN A 311 -21.91 1.71 2.63
N GLN A 312 -21.57 2.93 3.04
CA GLN A 312 -20.20 3.44 2.91
C GLN A 312 -19.22 2.72 3.85
N TYR A 313 -19.61 2.40 5.07
CA TYR A 313 -18.77 1.59 5.95
C TYR A 313 -18.60 0.17 5.45
N GLN A 314 -19.64 -0.45 4.86
CA GLN A 314 -19.51 -1.76 4.24
C GLN A 314 -18.54 -1.73 3.04
N LEU A 315 -18.61 -0.70 2.19
CA LEU A 315 -17.62 -0.52 1.12
C LEU A 315 -16.20 -0.39 1.68
N SER A 316 -16.03 0.30 2.81
CA SER A 316 -14.73 0.40 3.49
C SER A 316 -14.22 -0.98 3.95
N VAL A 317 -15.08 -1.81 4.55
CA VAL A 317 -14.76 -3.21 4.90
C VAL A 317 -14.30 -3.99 3.68
N ASP A 318 -15.05 -3.92 2.58
CA ASP A 318 -14.78 -4.69 1.37
C ASP A 318 -13.44 -4.28 0.72
N TYR A 319 -13.15 -2.98 0.66
CA TYR A 319 -11.88 -2.47 0.13
C TYR A 319 -10.70 -2.82 1.05
N HIS A 320 -10.83 -2.68 2.37
CA HIS A 320 -9.78 -3.10 3.30
C HIS A 320 -9.50 -4.60 3.19
N GLN A 321 -10.55 -5.42 3.06
CA GLN A 321 -10.41 -6.85 2.81
C GLN A 321 -9.68 -7.14 1.48
N MET A 322 -10.00 -6.40 0.41
CA MET A 322 -9.37 -6.55 -0.90
C MET A 322 -7.87 -6.25 -0.88
N VAL A 323 -7.44 -5.22 -0.15
CA VAL A 323 -6.04 -4.84 -0.02
C VAL A 323 -5.31 -5.70 1.04
N GLY A 324 -6.06 -6.41 1.88
CA GLY A 324 -5.51 -7.20 2.98
C GLY A 324 -5.29 -6.40 4.28
N ASP A 325 -5.71 -5.13 4.33
CA ASP A 325 -5.59 -4.28 5.51
C ASP A 325 -6.58 -4.69 6.61
N GLN A 326 -6.15 -5.60 7.46
CA GLN A 326 -6.97 -6.15 8.55
C GLN A 326 -7.29 -5.09 9.63
N ALA A 327 -6.40 -4.13 9.87
CA ALA A 327 -6.61 -3.08 10.86
C ALA A 327 -7.71 -2.12 10.40
N GLY A 328 -7.65 -1.67 9.14
CA GLY A 328 -8.71 -0.88 8.53
C GLY A 328 -10.05 -1.62 8.49
N GLN A 329 -10.03 -2.92 8.18
CA GLN A 329 -11.24 -3.76 8.19
C GLN A 329 -11.92 -3.78 9.56
N VAL A 330 -11.15 -3.97 10.64
CA VAL A 330 -11.66 -3.94 12.03
C VAL A 330 -12.24 -2.57 12.37
N ILE A 331 -11.58 -1.48 12.00
CA ILE A 331 -12.06 -0.11 12.26
C ILE A 331 -13.42 0.10 11.57
N ALA A 332 -13.54 -0.30 10.30
CA ALA A 332 -14.79 -0.17 9.54
C ALA A 332 -15.92 -1.04 10.11
N LEU A 333 -15.63 -2.28 10.52
CA LEU A 333 -16.59 -3.16 11.20
C LEU A 333 -17.04 -2.61 12.56
N ASN A 334 -16.11 -2.03 13.34
CA ASN A 334 -16.45 -1.36 14.59
C ASN A 334 -17.33 -0.13 14.37
N ASN A 335 -17.15 0.59 13.26
CA ASN A 335 -18.04 1.68 12.87
C ASN A 335 -19.44 1.20 12.49
N LEU A 336 -19.55 0.09 11.73
CA LEU A 336 -20.84 -0.57 11.46
C LEU A 336 -21.54 -1.01 12.75
N ALA A 337 -20.81 -1.60 13.69
CA ALA A 337 -21.35 -2.01 14.97
C ALA A 337 -21.87 -0.82 15.80
N ARG A 338 -21.11 0.29 15.84
CA ARG A 338 -21.54 1.53 16.51
C ARG A 338 -22.75 2.17 15.83
N LEU A 339 -22.81 2.17 14.49
CA LEU A 339 -23.97 2.66 13.75
C LEU A 339 -25.21 1.83 14.07
N ALA A 340 -25.09 0.50 14.06
CA ALA A 340 -26.18 -0.41 14.40
C ALA A 340 -26.66 -0.23 15.86
N LEU A 341 -25.78 0.12 16.80
CA LEU A 341 -26.17 0.51 18.17
C LEU A 341 -27.03 1.79 18.19
N ILE A 342 -26.68 2.80 17.39
CA ILE A 342 -27.45 4.05 17.25
C ILE A 342 -28.84 3.77 16.65
N GLU A 343 -28.92 2.81 15.74
CA GLU A 343 -30.16 2.36 15.11
C GLU A 343 -30.95 1.33 15.94
N TYR A 344 -30.50 1.02 17.18
CA TYR A 344 -31.11 0.00 18.06
C TYR A 344 -31.15 -1.42 17.46
N ASN A 345 -30.35 -1.68 16.43
CA ASN A 345 -30.21 -2.99 15.80
C ASN A 345 -29.08 -3.79 16.47
N TYR A 346 -29.34 -4.25 17.70
CA TYR A 346 -28.34 -4.93 18.53
C TYR A 346 -27.86 -6.27 17.94
N SER A 347 -28.72 -6.96 17.18
CA SER A 347 -28.34 -8.19 16.48
C SER A 347 -27.28 -7.93 15.39
N ALA A 348 -27.49 -6.89 14.57
CA ALA A 348 -26.50 -6.48 13.58
C ALA A 348 -25.22 -5.98 14.25
N ALA A 349 -25.33 -5.16 15.31
CA ALA A 349 -24.19 -4.68 16.06
C ALA A 349 -23.31 -5.83 16.58
N TYR A 350 -23.94 -6.87 17.12
CA TYR A 350 -23.24 -8.07 17.62
C TYR A 350 -22.55 -8.83 16.51
N LYS A 351 -23.21 -9.01 15.36
CA LYS A 351 -22.62 -9.66 14.20
C LYS A 351 -21.35 -8.93 13.73
N TYR A 352 -21.39 -7.60 13.62
CA TYR A 352 -20.25 -6.82 13.16
C TYR A 352 -19.09 -6.84 14.16
N VAL A 353 -19.35 -6.59 15.45
CA VAL A 353 -18.27 -6.58 16.45
C VAL A 353 -17.65 -7.96 16.65
N LYS A 354 -18.43 -9.05 16.50
CA LYS A 354 -17.90 -10.41 16.52
C LYS A 354 -16.90 -10.66 15.40
N GLN A 355 -17.20 -10.20 14.17
CA GLN A 355 -16.24 -10.27 13.07
C GLN A 355 -14.96 -9.48 13.36
N SER A 356 -15.08 -8.28 13.96
CA SER A 356 -13.91 -7.52 14.41
C SER A 356 -13.07 -8.30 15.43
N VAL A 357 -13.72 -8.92 16.44
CA VAL A 357 -13.05 -9.72 17.48
C VAL A 357 -12.29 -10.90 16.89
N ASP A 358 -12.90 -11.60 15.93
CA ASP A 358 -12.25 -12.72 15.23
C ASP A 358 -10.98 -12.25 14.52
N ILE A 359 -11.03 -11.11 13.83
CA ILE A 359 -9.87 -10.55 13.12
C ILE A 359 -8.78 -10.10 14.10
N VAL A 360 -9.10 -9.27 15.12
CA VAL A 360 -8.06 -8.78 16.05
C VAL A 360 -7.38 -9.91 16.82
N THR A 361 -8.10 -11.00 17.09
CA THR A 361 -7.57 -12.18 17.78
C THR A 361 -6.68 -13.00 16.85
N GLN A 362 -7.15 -13.35 15.65
CA GLN A 362 -6.38 -14.16 14.70
C GLN A 362 -5.13 -13.42 14.19
N LYS A 363 -5.23 -12.10 14.03
CA LYS A 363 -4.18 -11.25 13.44
C LYS A 363 -3.31 -10.53 14.46
N GLN A 364 -3.57 -10.75 15.76
CA GLN A 364 -2.81 -10.17 16.87
C GLN A 364 -2.73 -8.63 16.78
N LEU A 365 -3.85 -7.97 16.48
CA LEU A 365 -3.93 -6.51 16.35
C LEU A 365 -4.07 -5.86 17.73
N ILE A 366 -2.99 -5.86 18.51
CA ILE A 366 -2.98 -5.47 19.93
C ILE A 366 -3.59 -4.08 20.15
N LYS A 367 -3.24 -3.09 19.31
CA LYS A 367 -3.72 -1.70 19.43
C LYS A 367 -5.23 -1.55 19.30
N LEU A 368 -5.90 -2.44 18.56
CA LEU A 368 -7.34 -2.39 18.31
C LEU A 368 -8.13 -3.35 19.20
N LYS A 369 -7.45 -4.29 19.88
CA LYS A 369 -8.08 -5.35 20.66
C LYS A 369 -8.92 -4.76 21.80
N ASP A 370 -8.34 -3.87 22.60
CA ASP A 370 -9.02 -3.33 23.78
C ASP A 370 -10.26 -2.53 23.41
N GLU A 371 -10.16 -1.67 22.39
CA GLU A 371 -11.30 -0.90 21.88
C GLU A 371 -12.42 -1.81 21.36
N THR A 372 -12.05 -2.86 20.62
CA THR A 372 -13.00 -3.82 20.03
C THR A 372 -13.70 -4.64 21.11
N MET A 373 -12.97 -5.10 22.13
CA MET A 373 -13.55 -5.84 23.26
C MET A 373 -14.48 -4.96 24.11
N LEU A 374 -14.13 -3.68 24.31
CA LEU A 374 -15.02 -2.72 24.98
C LEU A 374 -16.32 -2.52 24.19
N LEU A 375 -16.24 -2.45 22.86
CA LEU A 375 -17.42 -2.37 22.01
C LEU A 375 -18.28 -3.64 22.10
N LEU A 376 -17.67 -4.83 22.12
CA LEU A 376 -18.38 -6.09 22.29
C LEU A 376 -19.18 -6.09 23.60
N SER A 377 -18.54 -5.75 24.72
CA SER A 377 -19.22 -5.69 26.02
C SER A 377 -20.40 -4.71 26.02
N LYS A 378 -20.25 -3.54 25.38
CA LYS A 378 -21.36 -2.58 25.22
C LYS A 378 -22.53 -3.16 24.44
N VAL A 379 -22.25 -3.92 23.38
CA VAL A 379 -23.29 -4.56 22.55
C VAL A 379 -23.99 -5.69 23.32
N GLU A 380 -23.24 -6.53 24.02
CA GLU A 380 -23.79 -7.64 24.82
C GLU A 380 -24.72 -7.14 25.93
N ASN A 381 -24.35 -6.04 26.61
CA ASN A 381 -25.20 -5.41 27.63
C ASN A 381 -26.51 -4.85 27.08
N LYS A 382 -26.61 -4.59 25.77
CA LYS A 382 -27.85 -4.12 25.11
C LYS A 382 -28.70 -5.26 24.54
N LEU A 383 -28.15 -6.47 24.46
CA LEU A 383 -28.87 -7.67 24.03
C LEU A 383 -29.59 -8.38 25.17
N GLN A 384 -29.13 -8.17 26.41
CA GLN A 384 -29.81 -8.58 27.65
C GLN A 384 -31.01 -7.67 27.91
#